data_AF-Q6JAC2-F1
#
_entry.id   AF-Q6JAC2-F1
#
_cell.length_a   1.000
_cell.length_b   1.000
_cell.length_c   1.000
_cell.angle_alpha   90.00
_cell.angle_beta   90.00
_cell.angle_gamma   90.00
#
_symmetry.space_group_name_H-M   'P 1'
#
loop_
_entity.id
_entity.type
_entity.pdbx_description
1 polymer ?
#
loop_
_entity_poly.entity_id
_entity_poly.type
_entity_poly.pdbx_seq_one_letter_code
_entity_poly.pdbx_strand_id
1 'polypeptide(L)' 'DVVFKSGKNVLIEFYAPWCGHCKKLAPILDEAAATLQSEEDVVIAKIDATANDVPGEFDVQGYPTLYFVTPSGKKV' A
#
# COMPACT_ATOMS: atom_id res chain seq x y z
N ASP A 1 -12.67 3.23 -2.62
CA ASP A 1 -13.40 2.38 -1.66
C ASP A 1 -12.54 1.34 -0.94
N VAL A 2 -11.68 0.56 -1.61
CA VAL A 2 -10.86 -0.49 -0.93
C VAL A 2 -9.89 0.06 0.13
N VAL A 3 -9.33 1.26 -0.09
CA VAL A 3 -8.32 1.81 0.83
C VAL A 3 -8.95 2.47 2.07
N PHE A 4 -10.01 3.26 1.89
CA PHE A 4 -10.61 4.05 2.98
C PHE A 4 -11.93 3.49 3.54
N LYS A 5 -12.59 2.56 2.82
CA LYS A 5 -13.92 2.02 3.18
C LYS A 5 -13.98 0.50 3.19
N SER A 6 -12.83 -0.18 3.29
CA SER A 6 -12.81 -1.64 3.40
C SER A 6 -13.27 -2.16 4.75
N GLY A 7 -13.24 -1.33 5.80
CA GLY A 7 -13.40 -1.80 7.18
C GLY A 7 -12.22 -2.64 7.67
N LYS A 8 -11.09 -2.63 6.94
CA LYS A 8 -9.90 -3.44 7.19
C LYS A 8 -8.69 -2.56 7.45
N ASN A 9 -7.66 -3.17 8.02
CA ASN A 9 -6.32 -2.58 8.07
C ASN A 9 -5.69 -2.68 6.67
N VAL A 10 -5.35 -1.55 6.06
CA VAL A 10 -4.79 -1.50 4.70
C VAL A 10 -3.38 -0.92 4.76
N LEU A 11 -2.38 -1.72 4.38
CA LEU A 11 -1.05 -1.22 4.05
C LEU A 11 -1.00 -0.98 2.54
N ILE A 12 -0.70 0.25 2.13
CA ILE A 12 -0.59 0.62 0.72
C ILE A 12 0.84 1.11 0.40
N GLU A 13 1.46 0.49 -0.60
CA GLU A 13 2.71 0.93 -1.20
C GLU A 13 2.46 1.71 -2.49
N PHE A 14 2.94 2.94 -2.55
CA PHE A 14 3.09 3.70 -3.79
C PHE A 14 4.51 3.51 -4.31
N TYR A 15 4.64 2.91 -5.49
CA TYR A 15 5.93 2.58 -6.09
C TYR A 15 6.09 3.14 -7.50
N ALA A 16 7.33 3.09 -7.99
CA ALA A 16 7.67 3.35 -9.39
C ALA A 16 8.43 2.15 -9.98
N PRO A 17 8.15 1.72 -11.23
CA PRO A 17 8.80 0.54 -11.83
C PRO A 17 10.33 0.64 -11.96
N TRP A 18 10.86 1.86 -12.05
CA TRP A 18 12.29 2.15 -12.17
C TRP A 18 13.00 2.33 -10.82
N CYS A 19 12.26 2.38 -9.71
CA CYS A 19 12.81 2.60 -8.38
C CYS A 19 13.50 1.33 -7.83
N GLY A 20 14.82 1.40 -7.63
CA GLY A 20 15.61 0.27 -7.13
C GLY A 20 15.25 -0.16 -5.70
N HIS A 21 14.88 0.80 -4.83
CA HIS A 21 14.42 0.50 -3.46
C HIS A 21 13.08 -0.25 -3.44
N CYS A 22 12.18 0.13 -4.35
CA CYS A 22 10.87 -0.48 -4.51
C CYS A 22 11.01 -1.95 -4.94
N LYS A 23 11.91 -2.23 -5.90
CA LYS A 23 12.21 -3.62 -6.31
C LYS A 23 12.77 -4.48 -5.18
N LYS A 24 13.51 -3.89 -4.24
CA LYS A 24 14.02 -4.58 -3.06
C LYS A 24 12.93 -4.82 -2.00
N LEU A 25 11.98 -3.90 -1.87
CA LEU A 25 10.86 -3.99 -0.93
C LEU A 25 9.77 -4.97 -1.40
N ALA A 26 9.50 -5.04 -2.70
CA ALA A 26 8.48 -5.89 -3.30
C ALA A 26 8.46 -7.34 -2.77
N PRO A 27 9.58 -8.11 -2.75
CA PRO A 27 9.54 -9.48 -2.25
C PRO A 27 9.19 -9.58 -0.76
N ILE A 28 9.53 -8.56 0.04
CA ILE A 28 9.22 -8.52 1.48
C ILE A 28 7.72 -8.28 1.69
N LEU A 29 7.11 -7.38 0.91
CA LEU A 29 5.67 -7.14 0.97
C LEU A 29 4.86 -8.32 0.41
N ASP A 30 5.36 -8.98 -0.64
CA ASP A 30 4.73 -10.18 -1.18
C ASP A 30 4.79 -11.35 -0.15
N GLU A 31 5.90 -11.51 0.58
CA GLU A 31 6.02 -12.49 1.69
C GLU A 31 5.07 -12.16 2.86
N ALA A 32 4.98 -10.87 3.25
CA ALA A 32 4.05 -10.42 4.28
C ALA A 32 2.60 -10.67 3.87
N ALA A 33 2.26 -10.42 2.60
CA ALA A 33 0.91 -10.67 2.07
C ALA A 33 0.57 -12.16 2.07
N ALA A 34 1.53 -13.02 1.74
CA ALA A 34 1.37 -14.47 1.81
C ALA A 34 1.18 -14.95 3.26
N THR A 35 1.95 -14.41 4.20
CA THR A 35 1.84 -14.76 5.63
C THR A 35 0.50 -14.34 6.22
N LEU A 36 -0.04 -13.19 5.80
CA LEU A 36 -1.29 -12.63 6.30
C LEU A 36 -2.50 -13.02 5.44
N GLN A 37 -2.37 -13.95 4.50
CA GLN A 37 -3.44 -14.29 3.57
C GLN A 37 -4.71 -14.82 4.26
N SER A 38 -4.57 -15.46 5.43
CA SER A 38 -5.70 -15.93 6.25
C SER A 38 -6.33 -14.85 7.13
N GLU A 39 -5.69 -13.69 7.27
CA GLU A 39 -6.20 -12.59 8.09
C GLU A 39 -7.18 -11.76 7.27
N GLU A 40 -8.48 -12.01 7.46
CA GLU A 40 -9.53 -11.33 6.70
C GLU A 40 -9.55 -9.81 6.94
N ASP A 41 -9.01 -9.34 8.06
CA ASP A 41 -9.00 -7.92 8.46
C ASP A 41 -7.78 -7.14 7.95
N VAL A 42 -6.91 -7.75 7.14
CA VAL A 42 -5.71 -7.11 6.60
C VAL A 42 -5.70 -7.13 5.08
N VAL A 43 -5.27 -6.02 4.49
CA VAL A 43 -5.04 -5.88 3.05
C VAL A 43 -3.67 -5.26 2.85
N ILE A 44 -2.84 -5.90 2.02
CA ILE A 44 -1.60 -5.31 1.52
C ILE A 44 -1.82 -5.01 0.03
N ALA A 45 -1.67 -3.75 -0.35
CA ALA A 45 -1.89 -3.27 -1.71
C ALA A 45 -0.66 -2.51 -2.22
N LYS A 46 -0.45 -2.55 -3.54
CA LYS A 46 0.57 -1.75 -4.22
C LYS A 46 -0.03 -1.02 -5.41
N ILE A 47 0.37 0.23 -5.61
CA ILE A 47 -0.06 1.10 -6.71
C ILE A 47 1.18 1.65 -7.41
N ASP A 48 1.22 1.49 -8.73
CA ASP A 48 2.17 2.20 -9.59
C ASP A 48 1.71 3.66 -9.69
N ALA A 49 2.32 4.53 -8.89
CA ALA A 49 2.00 5.95 -8.84
C ALA A 49 2.60 6.75 -10.01
N THR A 50 3.36 6.10 -10.90
CA THR A 50 3.83 6.72 -12.16
C THR A 50 2.85 6.53 -13.30
N ALA A 51 1.98 5.53 -13.20
CA ALA A 51 0.98 5.19 -14.20
C ALA A 51 -0.46 5.48 -13.76
N ASN A 52 -0.68 5.84 -12.48
CA ASN A 52 -2.00 6.10 -11.91
C ASN A 52 -2.01 7.40 -11.11
N ASP A 53 -3.14 8.10 -11.14
CA ASP A 53 -3.36 9.26 -10.28
C ASP A 53 -3.43 8.83 -8.81
N VAL A 54 -2.71 9.55 -7.96
CA VAL A 54 -2.71 9.35 -6.51
C VAL A 54 -3.80 10.21 -5.88
N PRO A 55 -4.70 9.64 -5.06
CA PRO A 55 -5.72 10.43 -4.35
C PRO A 55 -5.07 11.54 -3.52
N GLY A 56 -5.69 12.73 -3.47
CA GLY A 56 -5.14 13.90 -2.78
C GLY A 56 -4.93 13.70 -1.28
N GLU A 57 -5.56 12.68 -0.68
CA GLU A 57 -5.30 12.25 0.68
C GLU A 57 -3.93 11.60 0.87
N PHE A 58 -3.22 11.19 -0.18
CA PHE A 58 -1.87 10.60 -0.09
C PHE A 58 -0.83 11.57 -0.65
N ASP A 59 0.16 11.90 0.16
CA ASP A 59 1.23 12.82 -0.22
C ASP A 59 2.47 12.02 -0.65
N VAL A 60 2.48 11.60 -1.92
CA VAL A 60 3.56 10.79 -2.49
C VAL A 60 4.63 11.69 -3.09
N GLN A 61 5.66 11.99 -2.29
CA GLN A 61 6.79 12.84 -2.69
C GLN A 61 8.00 12.06 -3.24
N GLY A 62 7.99 10.73 -3.08
CA GLY A 62 9.09 9.86 -3.50
C GLY A 62 8.73 8.38 -3.43
N TYR A 63 9.67 7.52 -3.81
CA TYR A 63 9.44 6.08 -3.93
C TYR A 63 10.47 5.24 -3.18
N PRO A 64 10.03 4.18 -2.47
CA PRO A 64 8.63 3.85 -2.18
C PRO A 64 8.04 4.81 -1.11
N THR A 65 6.73 5.04 -1.15
CA THR A 65 5.98 5.67 -0.06
C THR A 65 4.95 4.68 0.47
N LEU A 66 4.90 4.49 1.79
CA LEU A 66 3.97 3.58 2.45
C LEU A 66 3.00 4.38 3.30
N TYR A 67 1.73 3.98 3.27
CA TYR A 67 0.72 4.45 4.21
C TYR A 67 -0.03 3.28 4.82
N PHE A 68 -0.46 3.48 6.07
CA PHE A 68 -1.36 2.54 6.74
C PHE A 68 -2.72 3.21 6.96
N VAL A 69 -3.80 2.51 6.63
CA VAL A 69 -5.17 2.97 6.84
C VAL A 69 -5.87 1.99 7.77
N THR A 70 -6.39 2.50 8.89
CA THR A 70 -7.13 1.69 9.86
C THR A 70 -8.54 1.37 9.35
N PRO A 71 -9.26 0.41 9.97
CA PRO A 71 -10.66 0.10 9.65
C PRO A 71 -11.60 1.30 9.66
N SER A 72 -11.31 2.31 10.49
CA SER A 72 -12.08 3.56 10.56
C SER A 72 -11.76 4.56 9.43
N GLY A 73 -10.91 4.19 8.48
CA GLY A 73 -10.46 5.05 7.38
C GLY A 73 -9.40 6.08 7.80
N LYS A 74 -8.86 5.99 9.03
CA LYS A 74 -7.81 6.90 9.48
C LYS A 74 -6.47 6.48 8.86
N LYS A 75 -5.88 7.40 8.10
CA LYS A 75 -4.52 7.28 7.58
C LYS A 75 -3.51 7.57 8.70
N VAL A 76 -2.50 6.71 8.83
CA VAL A 76 -1.37 6.80 9.77
C VAL A 76 -0.08 6.89 8.99
#